data_AF-A0A3L6SWU7-F1
#
_entry.id   AF-A0A3L6SWU7-F1
#
_cell.length_a   1.000
_cell.length_b   1.000
_cell.length_c   1.000
_cell.angle_alpha   90.00
_cell.angle_beta   90.00
_cell.angle_gamma   90.00
#
_symmetry.space_group_name_H-M   'P 1'
#
loop_
_entity.id
_entity.type
_entity.pdbx_description
1 polymer ?
#
loop_
_entity_poly.entity_id
_entity_poly.type
_entity_poly.pdbx_seq_one_letter_code
_entity_poly.pdbx_strand_id
1 'polypeptide(L)'
;MVEVEIVSRLVVWPRIWKASEPSSDNIGLYFLPPNMRHGEELDQLVNEVMKNDLVLRAIINEAEMLIFPSVLLPKRYQMFQAKYYLWAVFKRREDKGGVLAEPLDGTRNQQIKK
;
A
#
# COMPACT_ATOMS: atom_id res chain seq x y z
N MET A 1 -16.28 -9.68 -1.00
CA MET A 1 -15.86 -9.28 0.37
C MET A 1 -14.37 -9.03 0.29
N VAL A 2 -13.88 -7.90 0.82
CA VAL A 2 -12.45 -7.60 0.86
C VAL A 2 -11.92 -8.11 2.20
N GLU A 3 -10.93 -8.99 2.15
CA GLU A 3 -10.26 -9.48 3.35
C GLU A 3 -9.13 -8.52 3.71
N VAL A 4 -9.03 -8.20 4.99
CA VAL A 4 -8.00 -7.32 5.55
C VAL A 4 -7.22 -8.14 6.58
N GLU A 5 -5.91 -8.15 6.43
CA GLU A 5 -5.00 -8.80 7.37
C GLU A 5 -4.09 -7.77 8.05
N ILE A 6 -3.65 -8.10 9.25
CA ILE A 6 -2.70 -7.31 10.02
C ILE A 6 -1.32 -7.94 9.86
N VAL A 7 -0.35 -7.16 9.36
CA VAL A 7 1.01 -7.63 9.10
C VAL A 7 2.04 -6.68 9.72
N SER A 8 3.24 -7.20 10.01
CA SER A 8 4.36 -6.34 10.41
C SER A 8 4.76 -5.41 9.28
N ARG A 9 4.98 -4.12 9.60
CA ARG A 9 5.40 -3.12 8.62
C ARG A 9 6.66 -3.50 7.86
N LEU A 10 7.61 -4.14 8.55
CA LEU A 10 8.91 -4.53 7.98
C LEU A 10 8.77 -5.53 6.82
N VAL A 11 7.72 -6.36 6.82
CA VAL A 11 7.48 -7.39 5.79
C VAL A 11 6.98 -6.77 4.48
N VAL A 12 6.20 -5.69 4.58
CA VAL A 12 5.47 -5.11 3.44
C VAL A 12 5.92 -3.68 3.10
N TRP A 13 7.02 -3.21 3.69
CA TRP A 13 7.51 -1.85 3.48
C TRP A 13 7.91 -1.60 2.01
N PRO A 14 7.30 -0.60 1.33
CA PRO A 14 7.66 -0.26 -0.04
C PRO A 14 9.15 0.09 -0.19
N ARG A 15 9.79 -0.45 -1.24
CA ARG A 15 11.24 -0.22 -1.48
C ARG A 15 11.58 1.25 -1.66
N ILE A 16 10.70 2.00 -2.32
CA ILE A 16 10.85 3.45 -2.52
C ILE A 16 11.02 4.18 -1.17
N TRP A 17 10.42 3.66 -0.10
CA TRP A 17 10.47 4.29 1.21
C TRP A 17 11.62 3.81 2.10
N LYS A 18 12.49 2.94 1.61
CA LYS A 18 13.75 2.63 2.28
C LYS A 18 14.77 3.75 2.10
N ALA A 19 14.66 4.49 0.98
CA ALA A 19 15.57 5.58 0.64
C ALA A 19 15.02 6.96 1.04
N SER A 20 13.70 7.10 1.18
CA SER A 20 13.03 8.35 1.57
C SER A 20 11.78 8.08 2.40
N GLU A 21 11.44 8.91 3.37
CA GLU A 21 10.16 8.77 4.09
C GLU A 21 8.95 8.90 3.14
N PRO A 22 7.80 8.28 3.46
CA PRO A 22 6.59 8.48 2.68
C PRO A 22 6.15 9.96 2.70
N SER A 23 5.70 10.45 1.55
CA SER A 23 5.19 11.82 1.40
C SER A 23 3.67 11.83 1.22
N SER A 24 3.06 13.00 1.39
CA SER A 24 1.64 13.21 1.08
C SER A 24 1.27 12.87 -0.36
N ASP A 25 2.23 12.98 -1.28
CA ASP A 25 2.03 12.79 -2.71
C ASP A 25 1.84 11.30 -3.08
N ASN A 26 2.14 10.39 -2.14
CA ASN A 26 1.98 8.96 -2.32
C ASN A 26 0.61 8.44 -1.84
N ILE A 27 -0.23 9.28 -1.24
CA ILE A 27 -1.48 8.86 -0.60
C ILE A 27 -2.56 8.61 -1.65
N GLY A 28 -3.06 7.38 -1.71
CA GLY A 28 -4.18 6.99 -2.56
C GLY A 28 -5.55 7.10 -1.88
N LEU A 29 -5.60 6.94 -0.55
CA LEU A 29 -6.85 7.01 0.22
C LEU A 29 -6.61 7.43 1.68
N TYR A 30 -7.58 8.13 2.27
CA TYR A 30 -7.61 8.48 3.68
C TYR A 30 -8.73 7.74 4.40
N PHE A 31 -8.46 7.21 5.59
CA PHE A 31 -9.45 6.70 6.53
C PHE A 31 -9.46 7.60 7.76
N LEU A 32 -10.32 8.62 7.70
CA LEU A 32 -10.39 9.64 8.73
C LEU A 32 -11.35 9.21 9.86
N PRO A 33 -11.03 9.52 11.13
CA PRO A 33 -11.96 9.28 12.23
C PRO A 33 -13.27 10.06 11.99
N PRO A 34 -14.43 9.46 12.25
CA PRO A 34 -15.70 10.17 12.10
C PRO A 34 -15.81 11.27 13.16
N ASN A 35 -16.50 12.36 12.81
CA ASN A 35 -16.70 13.53 13.69
C ASN A 35 -17.53 13.22 14.96
N MET A 36 -18.15 12.04 15.05
CA MET A 36 -19.03 11.63 16.15
C MET A 36 -18.39 10.60 17.08
N ARG A 37 -18.89 10.53 18.32
CA ARG A 37 -18.41 9.64 19.40
C ARG A 37 -18.42 8.14 19.08
N HIS A 38 -18.98 7.74 17.94
CA HIS A 38 -19.02 6.35 17.49
C HIS A 38 -17.74 5.90 16.76
N GLY A 39 -16.72 6.76 16.66
CA GLY A 39 -15.43 6.46 16.02
C GLY A 39 -14.39 5.75 16.89
N GLU A 40 -14.74 5.33 18.11
CA GLU A 40 -13.78 4.77 19.07
C GLU A 40 -13.08 3.50 18.56
N GLU A 41 -13.76 2.67 17.76
CA GLU A 41 -13.19 1.46 17.19
C GLU A 41 -12.05 1.77 16.20
N LEU A 42 -12.24 2.78 15.34
CA LEU A 42 -11.19 3.21 14.41
C LEU A 42 -10.03 3.87 15.16
N ASP A 43 -10.33 4.67 16.19
CA ASP A 43 -9.29 5.27 17.04
C ASP A 43 -8.46 4.18 17.77
N GLN A 44 -9.13 3.13 18.28
CA GLN A 44 -8.46 1.97 18.88
C GLN A 44 -7.60 1.24 17.85
N LEU A 45 -8.13 0.98 16.65
CA LEU A 45 -7.38 0.34 15.58
C LEU A 45 -6.15 1.16 15.17
N VAL A 46 -6.29 2.48 14.99
CA VAL A 46 -5.17 3.40 14.70
C VAL A 46 -4.09 3.29 15.77
N ASN A 47 -4.51 3.30 17.04
CA ASN A 47 -3.59 3.19 18.18
C ASN A 47 -2.87 1.84 18.21
N GLU A 48 -3.58 0.73 17.97
CA GLU A 48 -2.97 -0.61 17.92
C GLU A 48 -1.99 -0.76 16.77
N VAL A 49 -2.36 -0.29 15.57
CA VAL A 49 -1.49 -0.33 14.39
C VAL A 49 -0.22 0.50 14.62
N MET A 50 -0.37 1.68 15.22
CA MET A 50 0.74 2.57 15.54
C MET A 50 1.67 2.00 16.61
N LYS A 51 1.13 1.52 17.74
CA LYS A 51 1.92 1.04 18.88
C LYS A 51 2.74 -0.21 18.56
N ASN A 52 2.20 -1.08 17.72
CA ASN A 52 2.78 -2.40 17.45
C ASN A 52 3.57 -2.45 16.12
N ASP A 53 3.80 -1.30 15.48
CA ASP A 53 4.51 -1.20 14.20
C ASP A 53 3.90 -2.07 13.07
N LEU A 54 2.58 -2.01 12.94
CA LEU A 54 1.79 -2.83 12.03
C LEU A 54 1.36 -2.05 10.77
N VAL A 55 0.89 -2.81 9.79
CA VAL A 55 0.26 -2.33 8.55
C VAL A 55 -0.95 -3.21 8.30
N LEU A 56 -2.06 -2.61 7.87
CA LEU A 56 -3.18 -3.40 7.36
C LEU A 56 -2.97 -3.62 5.87
N ARG A 57 -3.13 -4.87 5.42
CA ARG A 57 -3.01 -5.23 4.01
C ARG A 57 -4.34 -5.76 3.52
N ALA A 58 -4.73 -5.36 2.31
CA ALA A 58 -5.88 -5.89 1.61
C ALA A 58 -5.52 -6.18 0.16
N ILE A 59 -6.01 -7.31 -0.37
CA ILE A 59 -5.90 -7.64 -1.79
C ILE A 59 -7.26 -7.42 -2.44
N ILE A 60 -7.30 -6.55 -3.44
CA ILE A 60 -8.50 -6.21 -4.21
C ILE A 60 -8.18 -6.48 -5.68
N ASN A 61 -8.66 -7.62 -6.20
CA ASN A 61 -8.33 -8.11 -7.54
C ASN A 61 -6.80 -8.18 -7.72
N GLU A 62 -6.25 -7.41 -8.65
CA GLU A 62 -4.81 -7.33 -8.98
C GLU A 62 -4.08 -6.22 -8.20
N ALA A 63 -4.75 -5.52 -7.30
CA ALA A 63 -4.17 -4.45 -6.49
C ALA A 63 -3.93 -4.91 -5.05
N GLU A 64 -2.74 -4.62 -4.53
CA GLU A 64 -2.43 -4.72 -3.11
C GLU A 64 -2.53 -3.32 -2.51
N MET A 65 -3.40 -3.18 -1.52
CA MET A 65 -3.55 -1.99 -0.70
C MET A 65 -2.77 -2.18 0.60
N LEU A 66 -1.90 -1.24 0.90
CA LEU A 66 -1.18 -1.16 2.17
C LEU A 66 -1.67 0.08 2.92
N ILE A 67 -2.14 -0.13 4.14
CA ILE A 67 -2.77 0.89 4.97
C ILE A 67 -1.89 1.13 6.19
N PHE A 68 -1.42 2.36 6.32
CA PHE A 68 -0.43 2.80 7.28
C PHE A 68 -1.02 3.79 8.28
N PRO A 69 -0.46 3.88 9.50
CA PRO A 69 -0.79 4.95 10.42
C PRO A 69 -0.20 6.29 9.96
N SER A 70 -0.93 7.38 10.18
CA SER A 70 -0.53 8.74 9.76
C SER A 70 0.73 9.25 10.47
N VAL A 71 1.16 8.63 11.58
CA VAL A 71 2.43 8.95 12.27
C VAL A 71 3.66 8.79 11.37
N LEU A 72 3.57 7.98 10.31
CA LEU A 72 4.66 7.79 9.35
C LEU A 72 4.77 8.94 8.34
N LEU A 73 3.78 9.83 8.26
CA LEU A 73 3.81 10.98 7.38
C LEU A 73 4.64 12.13 8.00
N PRO A 74 5.06 13.12 7.19
CA PRO A 74 5.69 14.34 7.72
C PRO A 74 4.79 15.01 8.76
N LYS A 75 5.38 15.55 9.83
CA LYS A 75 4.70 16.06 11.04
C LYS A 75 3.42 16.88 10.78
N ARG A 76 3.43 17.74 9.76
CA ARG A 76 2.30 18.60 9.39
C ARG A 76 1.06 17.86 8.87
N TYR A 77 1.20 16.60 8.48
CA TYR A 77 0.13 15.74 7.95
C TYR A 77 -0.25 14.61 8.89
N GLN A 78 0.36 14.51 10.08
CA GLN A 78 0.12 13.35 10.94
C GLN A 78 -1.25 13.37 11.61
N MET A 79 -1.86 14.54 11.80
CA MET A 79 -3.09 14.69 12.58
C MET A 79 -4.18 15.38 11.77
N PHE A 80 -5.40 14.86 11.92
CA PHE A 80 -6.63 15.48 11.43
C PHE A 80 -7.58 15.64 12.60
N GLN A 81 -8.06 16.87 12.85
CA GLN A 81 -8.90 17.19 14.02
C GLN A 81 -8.33 16.67 15.36
N ALA A 82 -7.03 16.89 15.57
CA ALA A 82 -6.30 16.42 16.76
C ALA A 82 -6.27 14.89 16.96
N LYS A 83 -6.54 14.10 15.91
CA LYS A 83 -6.44 12.63 15.94
C LYS A 83 -5.50 12.11 14.86
N TYR A 84 -4.80 11.02 15.16
CA TYR A 84 -4.13 10.22 14.13
C TYR A 84 -5.17 9.46 13.30
N TYR A 85 -4.80 9.07 12.09
CA TYR A 85 -5.70 8.42 11.13
C TYR A 85 -4.94 7.36 10.33
N LEU A 86 -5.64 6.61 9.48
CA LEU A 86 -4.97 5.68 8.54
C LEU A 86 -4.98 6.22 7.12
N TRP A 87 -3.97 5.85 6.34
CA TRP A 87 -3.87 6.23 4.93
C TRP A 87 -3.37 5.04 4.11
N ALA A 88 -3.80 4.97 2.85
CA ALA A 88 -3.50 3.85 1.98
C ALA A 88 -2.64 4.25 0.80
N VAL A 89 -1.82 3.31 0.36
CA VAL A 89 -1.20 3.29 -0.96
C VAL A 89 -1.59 2.03 -1.69
N PHE A 90 -1.52 2.10 -3.01
CA PHE A 90 -1.81 0.98 -3.89
C PHE A 90 -0.54 0.61 -4.64
N LYS A 91 -0.33 -0.68 -4.81
CA LYS A 91 0.64 -1.22 -5.76
C LYS A 91 0.00 -2.41 -6.47
N ARG A 92 0.59 -2.79 -7.59
CA ARG A 92 0.21 -4.03 -8.27
C ARG A 92 0.55 -5.21 -7.36
N ARG A 93 -0.35 -6.18 -7.25
CA ARG A 93 -0.10 -7.44 -6.58
C ARG A 93 1.04 -8.15 -7.31
N GLU A 94 2.08 -8.55 -6.57
CA GLU A 94 3.11 -9.43 -7.10
C GLU A 94 2.55 -10.84 -7.10
N ASP A 95 2.05 -11.29 -8.25
CA ASP A 95 1.63 -12.67 -8.42
C ASP A 95 2.85 -13.59 -8.29
N LYS A 96 2.80 -14.58 -7.39
CA LYS A 96 3.71 -15.73 -7.48
C LYS A 96 3.30 -16.58 -8.68
N GLY A 97 3.56 -16.10 -9.90
CA GLY A 97 3.16 -16.80 -11.11
C GLY A 97 2.94 -15.93 -12.34
N GLY A 98 3.74 -14.90 -12.56
CA GLY A 98 3.97 -14.43 -13.92
C GLY A 98 4.99 -15.34 -14.58
N VAL A 99 4.55 -16.32 -15.37
CA VAL A 99 5.42 -17.08 -16.27
C VAL A 99 6.24 -16.07 -17.08
N LEU A 100 7.57 -16.21 -17.02
CA LEU A 100 8.50 -15.58 -17.95
C LEU A 100 8.02 -15.81 -19.38
N ALA A 101 7.64 -14.74 -20.07
CA ALA A 101 7.64 -14.72 -21.51
C ALA A 101 8.65 -13.67 -21.96
N GLU A 102 9.87 -14.12 -22.21
CA GLU A 102 10.91 -13.45 -23.00
C GLU A 102 11.52 -14.54 -23.89
N PRO A 103 12.11 -14.25 -25.06
CA PRO A 103 11.64 -13.43 -26.17
C PRO A 103 11.65 -14.25 -27.49
N LEU A 104 10.79 -13.94 -28.48
CA LEU A 104 11.01 -14.43 -29.85
C LEU A 104 11.80 -13.38 -30.63
N ASP A 105 13.12 -13.42 -30.48
CA ASP A 105 14.03 -12.98 -31.53
C ASP A 105 14.11 -14.07 -32.60
N GLY A 106 14.00 -13.68 -33.86
CA GLY A 106 13.75 -14.60 -34.97
C GLY A 106 13.85 -13.93 -36.33
N THR A 107 15.01 -13.31 -36.58
CA THR A 107 15.73 -13.24 -37.86
C THR A 107 14.87 -13.32 -39.14
N ARG A 108 14.54 -12.15 -39.71
CA ARG A 108 14.04 -12.05 -41.09
C ARG A 108 15.20 -12.27 -42.07
N ASN A 109 15.52 -13.53 -42.36
CA ASN A 109 16.38 -13.89 -43.47
C ASN A 109 15.59 -13.92 -44.79
N GLN A 110 16.10 -13.17 -45.75
CA GLN A 110 15.73 -13.24 -47.16
C GLN A 110 16.04 -14.63 -47.72
N GLN A 111 15.09 -15.26 -48.43
CA GLN A 111 15.42 -16.15 -49.54
C GLN A 111 14.27 -16.36 -50.56
N ILE A 112 14.33 -15.58 -51.64
CA ILE A 112 14.18 -15.88 -53.09
C ILE A 112 13.12 -16.88 -53.65
N LYS A 113 12.54 -16.45 -54.79
CA LYS A 113 12.06 -17.16 -56.02
C LYS A 113 10.52 -17.27 -56.11
N LYS A 114 9.85 -16.77 -57.14
CA LYS A 114 10.10 -16.87 -58.59
C LYS A 114 9.70 -15.62 -59.36
#